data_AF-A0A8C3HWC4-F1
#
_entry.id   AF-A0A8C3HWC4-F1
#
_cell.length_a   1.000
_cell.length_b   1.000
_cell.length_c   1.000
_cell.angle_alpha   90.00
_cell.angle_beta   90.00
_cell.angle_gamma   90.00
#
_symmetry.space_group_name_H-M   'P 1'
#
loop_
_entity.id
_entity.type
_entity.pdbx_description
1 polymer ?
#
loop_
_entity_poly.entity_id
_entity_poly.type
_entity_poly.pdbx_seq_one_letter_code
_entity_poly.pdbx_strand_id
1 'polypeptide(L)'
;MLGALWSFLKRHKKKCLFLGTFLGGVYLLGKYGQRKIKEIQEREAAEYIAQARRQYHFESNQRTCNMTVLSMLPALRDALMHQLNSESLTSLLKNRPPNKLEIWEDLKIISFTRSIVAVYSTCMLVVLLRVQLNIIGGYIYLDNAAICKNGTTLLAPPEVQQQYLSSIQHLLGDGLTELITVVKQAVQKVFGSPDFSTVLSTCLNRGFSRLLDNMAEFFRPTEQDLCQSGSVNSLCSVSLPLAKIIPIINGQIHSVCSETPSHFIQDLLMMEQMKDFAANVYEAFSSSQQLEK
;
A
#
# COMPACT_ATOMS: atom_id res chain seq x y z
N MET A 1 -41.15 -31.49 72.32
CA MET A 1 -41.31 -31.10 70.90
C MET A 1 -40.59 -32.04 69.92
N LEU A 2 -39.40 -32.56 70.23
CA LEU A 2 -38.64 -33.47 69.36
C LEU A 2 -39.33 -34.82 69.07
N GLY A 3 -40.02 -35.42 70.06
CA GLY A 3 -40.69 -36.72 69.89
C GLY A 3 -41.91 -36.72 68.95
N ALA A 4 -42.65 -35.61 68.91
CA ALA A 4 -43.79 -35.44 67.99
C ALA A 4 -43.34 -35.20 66.53
N LEU A 5 -42.21 -34.51 66.35
CA LEU A 5 -41.59 -34.34 65.04
C LEU A 5 -41.12 -35.69 64.47
N TRP A 6 -40.54 -36.54 65.32
CA TRP A 6 -40.03 -37.86 64.94
C TRP A 6 -41.14 -38.83 64.53
N SER A 7 -42.26 -38.84 65.26
CA SER A 7 -43.41 -39.69 64.92
C SER A 7 -44.10 -39.24 63.62
N PHE A 8 -44.17 -37.92 63.38
CA PHE A 8 -44.69 -37.34 62.14
C PHE A 8 -43.80 -37.64 60.92
N LEU A 9 -42.48 -37.44 61.06
CA LEU A 9 -41.48 -37.81 60.04
C LEU A 9 -41.55 -39.31 59.72
N LYS A 10 -41.71 -40.17 60.75
CA LYS A 10 -41.82 -41.63 60.56
C LYS A 10 -43.08 -42.04 59.80
N ARG A 11 -44.19 -41.30 59.95
CA ARG A 11 -45.47 -41.56 59.27
C ARG A 11 -45.49 -41.06 57.81
N HIS A 12 -44.69 -40.05 57.47
CA HIS A 12 -44.63 -39.44 56.13
C HIS A 12 -43.29 -39.57 55.40
N LYS A 13 -42.41 -40.50 55.80
CA LYS A 13 -41.03 -40.68 55.27
C LYS A 13 -40.92 -40.59 53.74
N LYS A 14 -41.82 -41.24 52.99
CA LYS A 14 -41.82 -41.20 51.53
C LYS A 14 -42.05 -39.78 50.99
N LYS A 15 -43.00 -39.03 51.57
CA LYS A 15 -43.33 -37.65 51.16
C LYS A 15 -42.18 -36.68 51.46
N CYS A 16 -41.55 -36.81 52.63
CA CYS A 16 -40.36 -35.99 52.97
C CYS A 16 -39.18 -36.29 52.03
N LEU A 17 -38.96 -37.56 51.67
CA LEU A 17 -37.90 -37.95 50.73
C LEU A 17 -38.14 -37.36 49.32
N PHE A 18 -39.37 -37.45 48.81
CA PHE A 18 -39.73 -36.85 47.53
C PHE A 18 -39.54 -35.33 47.54
N LEU A 19 -39.99 -34.63 48.59
CA LEU A 19 -39.84 -33.18 48.71
C LEU A 19 -38.37 -32.74 48.79
N GLY A 20 -37.56 -33.44 49.59
CA GLY A 20 -36.12 -33.16 49.70
C GLY A 20 -35.38 -33.40 48.38
N THR A 21 -35.72 -34.48 47.68
CA THR A 21 -35.16 -34.79 46.35
C THR A 21 -35.56 -33.74 45.32
N PHE A 22 -36.83 -33.31 45.33
CA PHE A 22 -37.34 -32.28 44.44
C PHE A 22 -36.64 -30.93 44.67
N LEU A 23 -36.60 -30.45 45.92
CA LEU A 23 -35.92 -29.20 46.28
C LEU A 23 -34.41 -29.24 45.98
N GLY A 24 -33.75 -30.37 46.29
CA GLY A 24 -32.35 -30.59 45.95
C GLY A 24 -32.10 -30.57 44.44
N GLY A 25 -32.96 -31.22 43.64
CA GLY A 25 -32.90 -31.21 42.19
C GLY A 25 -33.08 -29.82 41.59
N VAL A 26 -34.07 -29.05 42.06
CA VAL A 26 -34.29 -27.66 41.63
C VAL A 26 -33.10 -26.78 41.99
N TYR A 27 -32.53 -26.91 43.19
CA TYR A 27 -31.34 -26.16 43.59
C TYR A 27 -30.12 -26.48 42.73
N LEU A 28 -29.85 -27.77 42.46
CA LEU A 28 -28.72 -28.19 41.62
C LEU A 28 -28.87 -27.69 40.17
N LEU A 29 -30.07 -27.82 39.58
CA LEU A 29 -30.35 -27.32 38.24
C LEU A 29 -30.24 -25.79 38.15
N GLY A 30 -30.77 -25.06 39.15
CA GLY A 30 -30.66 -23.60 39.21
C GLY A 30 -29.20 -23.14 39.33
N LYS A 31 -28.41 -23.80 40.18
CA LYS A 31 -26.97 -23.51 40.35
C LYS A 31 -26.17 -23.84 39.09
N TYR A 32 -26.51 -24.94 38.41
CA TYR A 32 -25.91 -25.29 37.13
C TYR A 32 -26.24 -24.26 36.05
N GLY A 33 -27.51 -23.82 35.96
CA GLY A 33 -27.95 -22.78 35.02
C GLY A 33 -27.23 -21.45 35.25
N GLN A 34 -27.15 -20.97 36.50
CA GLN A 34 -26.41 -19.75 36.85
C GLN A 34 -24.93 -19.85 36.49
N ARG A 35 -24.29 -21.00 36.79
CA ARG A 35 -22.89 -21.24 36.46
C ARG A 35 -22.68 -21.26 34.94
N LYS A 36 -23.59 -21.89 34.19
CA LYS A 36 -23.52 -21.98 32.73
C LYS A 36 -23.72 -20.63 32.05
N ILE A 37 -24.67 -19.83 32.51
CA ILE A 37 -24.89 -18.46 32.00
C ILE A 37 -23.65 -17.60 32.25
N LYS A 38 -23.08 -17.66 33.46
CA LYS A 38 -21.86 -16.92 33.79
C LYS A 38 -20.68 -17.36 32.92
N GLU A 39 -20.47 -18.67 32.75
CA GLU A 39 -19.42 -19.21 31.87
C GLU A 39 -19.57 -18.74 30.42
N ILE A 40 -20.80 -18.72 29.88
CA ILE A 40 -21.08 -18.26 28.52
C ILE A 40 -20.78 -16.76 28.40
N GLN A 41 -21.26 -15.94 29.34
CA GLN A 41 -21.00 -14.50 29.36
C GLN A 41 -19.50 -14.19 29.48
N GLU A 42 -18.78 -14.90 30.35
CA GLU A 42 -17.33 -14.76 30.51
C GLU A 42 -16.58 -15.14 29.24
N ARG A 43 -17.02 -16.20 28.55
CA ARG A 43 -16.42 -16.63 27.27
C ARG A 43 -16.66 -15.61 26.16
N GLU A 44 -17.89 -15.16 25.97
CA GLU A 44 -18.24 -14.14 24.97
C GLU A 44 -17.49 -12.83 25.23
N ALA A 45 -17.41 -12.38 26.49
CA ALA A 45 -16.66 -11.20 26.87
C ALA A 45 -15.16 -11.37 26.60
N ALA A 46 -14.58 -12.54 26.87
CA ALA A 46 -13.18 -12.83 26.61
C ALA A 46 -12.86 -12.85 25.11
N GLU A 47 -13.70 -13.49 24.29
CA GLU A 47 -13.57 -13.53 22.83
C GLU A 47 -13.69 -12.12 22.24
N TYR A 48 -14.66 -11.31 22.70
CA TYR A 48 -14.82 -9.92 22.29
C TYR A 48 -13.58 -9.06 22.64
N ILE A 49 -13.06 -9.16 23.86
CA ILE A 49 -11.85 -8.43 24.28
C ILE A 49 -10.63 -8.84 23.45
N ALA A 50 -10.48 -10.14 23.16
CA ALA A 50 -9.37 -10.64 22.36
C ALA A 50 -9.43 -10.07 20.93
N GLN A 51 -10.61 -10.07 20.30
CA GLN A 51 -10.82 -9.51 18.97
C GLN A 51 -10.60 -7.99 18.96
N ALA A 52 -11.15 -7.25 19.92
CA ALA A 52 -10.96 -5.81 20.03
C ALA A 52 -9.48 -5.43 20.21
N ARG A 53 -8.73 -6.19 21.03
CA ARG A 53 -7.28 -5.99 21.23
C ARG A 53 -6.49 -6.22 19.93
N ARG A 54 -6.83 -7.28 19.19
CA ARG A 54 -6.20 -7.58 17.90
C ARG A 54 -6.44 -6.45 16.90
N GLN A 55 -7.69 -5.99 16.78
CA GLN A 55 -8.04 -4.88 15.88
C GLN A 55 -7.31 -3.59 16.27
N TYR A 56 -7.24 -3.27 17.55
CA TYR A 56 -6.50 -2.11 18.03
C TYR A 56 -5.02 -2.17 17.65
N HIS A 57 -4.37 -3.31 17.85
CA HIS A 57 -2.97 -3.50 17.48
C HIS A 57 -2.77 -3.41 15.97
N PHE A 58 -3.67 -3.99 15.17
CA PHE A 58 -3.66 -3.89 13.72
C PHE A 58 -3.81 -2.44 13.22
N GLU A 59 -4.77 -1.67 13.73
CA GLU A 59 -4.97 -0.27 13.36
C GLU A 59 -3.79 0.62 13.79
N SER A 60 -3.17 0.30 14.94
CA SER A 60 -1.91 0.94 15.33
C SER A 60 -0.78 0.61 14.35
N ASN A 61 -0.67 -0.66 13.94
CA ASN A 61 0.34 -1.12 13.00
C ASN A 61 0.17 -0.46 11.61
N GLN A 62 -1.07 -0.22 11.16
CA GLN A 62 -1.31 0.50 9.91
C GLN A 62 -0.84 1.95 9.97
N ARG A 63 -1.04 2.62 11.11
CA ARG A 63 -0.52 3.98 11.33
C ARG A 63 1.01 4.00 11.32
N THR A 64 1.66 3.03 11.96
CA THR A 64 3.11 2.86 11.90
C THR A 64 3.57 2.67 10.45
N CYS A 65 2.92 1.79 9.69
CA CYS A 65 3.24 1.56 8.28
C CYS A 65 3.11 2.83 7.43
N ASN A 66 2.03 3.60 7.62
CA ASN A 66 1.84 4.87 6.90
C ASN A 66 2.99 5.84 7.19
N MET A 67 3.38 5.98 8.47
CA MET A 67 4.51 6.82 8.86
C MET A 67 5.84 6.33 8.29
N THR A 68 6.07 5.01 8.29
CA THR A 68 7.29 4.41 7.73
C THR A 68 7.39 4.66 6.24
N VAL A 69 6.30 4.48 5.48
CA VAL A 69 6.26 4.81 4.04
C VAL A 69 6.67 6.26 3.82
N LEU A 70 6.00 7.20 4.51
CA LEU A 70 6.27 8.63 4.35
C LEU A 70 7.71 9.00 4.72
N SER A 71 8.29 8.34 5.72
CA SER A 71 9.68 8.56 6.13
C SER A 71 10.72 8.02 5.14
N MET A 72 10.37 7.01 4.35
CA MET A 72 11.27 6.36 3.38
C MET A 72 11.15 6.95 1.97
N LEU A 73 10.05 7.66 1.66
CA LEU A 73 9.85 8.34 0.38
C LEU A 73 10.98 9.32 0.00
N PRO A 74 11.52 10.16 0.92
CA PRO A 74 12.63 11.05 0.60
C PRO A 74 13.87 10.28 0.16
N ALA A 75 14.23 9.20 0.87
CA ALA A 75 15.37 8.37 0.51
C ALA A 75 15.21 7.74 -0.88
N LEU A 76 14.01 7.24 -1.19
CA LEU A 76 13.69 6.72 -2.52
C LEU A 76 13.79 7.80 -3.60
N ARG A 77 13.21 8.98 -3.35
CA ARG A 77 13.27 10.12 -4.27
C ARG A 77 14.70 10.53 -4.56
N ASP A 78 15.51 10.68 -3.51
CA ASP A 78 16.89 11.15 -3.64
C ASP A 78 17.75 10.12 -4.38
N ALA A 79 17.55 8.82 -4.12
CA ALA A 79 18.20 7.74 -4.88
C ALA A 79 17.82 7.79 -6.37
N LEU A 80 16.54 8.00 -6.69
CA LEU A 80 16.06 8.14 -8.07
C LEU A 80 16.63 9.38 -8.75
N MET A 81 16.62 10.53 -8.08
CA MET A 81 17.17 11.79 -8.63
C MET A 81 18.68 11.70 -8.84
N HIS A 82 19.39 10.96 -7.98
CA HIS A 82 20.82 10.74 -8.12
C HIS A 82 21.16 9.81 -9.30
N GLN A 83 20.52 8.64 -9.39
CA GLN A 83 20.79 7.66 -10.45
C GLN A 83 20.24 8.08 -11.83
N LEU A 84 19.17 8.89 -11.85
CA LEU A 84 18.51 9.39 -13.06
C LEU A 84 18.49 10.92 -13.06
N ASN A 85 19.69 11.51 -13.01
CA ASN A 85 19.88 12.95 -12.93
C ASN A 85 19.60 13.63 -14.29
N SER A 86 18.39 14.18 -14.41
CA SER A 86 17.94 14.93 -15.59
C SER A 86 18.33 16.41 -15.54
N GLU A 87 18.58 16.91 -14.33
CA GLU A 87 18.84 18.31 -14.01
C GLU A 87 20.23 18.71 -14.50
N SER A 88 21.20 17.79 -14.44
CA SER A 88 22.54 17.93 -15.03
C SER A 88 22.51 18.03 -16.55
N LEU A 89 21.68 17.22 -17.22
CA LEU A 89 21.50 17.29 -18.68
C LEU A 89 20.80 18.58 -19.09
N THR A 90 19.79 19.00 -18.31
CA THR A 90 19.08 20.26 -18.55
C THR A 90 20.00 21.46 -18.37
N SER A 91 20.89 21.44 -17.38
CA SER A 91 21.88 22.51 -17.19
C SER A 91 22.92 22.53 -18.31
N LEU A 92 23.34 21.36 -18.80
CA LEU A 92 24.24 21.25 -19.95
C LEU A 92 23.60 21.88 -21.21
N LEU A 93 22.31 21.62 -21.47
CA LEU A 93 21.58 22.22 -22.60
C LEU A 93 21.49 23.75 -22.54
N LYS A 94 21.46 24.36 -21.34
CA LYS A 94 21.45 25.82 -21.18
C LYS A 94 22.73 26.48 -21.71
N ASN A 95 23.85 25.75 -21.67
CA ASN A 95 25.16 26.22 -22.12
C ASN A 95 25.39 26.08 -23.64
N ARG A 96 24.36 25.72 -24.42
CA ARG A 96 24.41 25.52 -25.88
C ARG A 96 25.58 24.63 -26.34
N PRO A 97 25.64 23.38 -25.88
CA PRO A 97 26.72 22.46 -26.21
C PRO A 97 26.63 22.04 -27.69
N PRO A 98 27.76 21.65 -28.31
CA PRO A 98 27.79 21.21 -29.70
C PRO A 98 26.99 19.92 -29.92
N ASN A 99 26.96 19.01 -28.94
CA ASN A 99 26.23 17.73 -28.99
C ASN A 99 24.78 17.83 -28.46
N LYS A 100 24.06 18.89 -28.85
CA LYS A 100 22.69 19.14 -28.38
C LYS A 100 21.74 17.96 -28.60
N LEU A 101 21.79 17.31 -29.77
CA LEU A 101 20.85 16.24 -30.13
C LEU A 101 21.00 15.01 -29.22
N GLU A 102 22.24 14.59 -28.96
CA GLU A 102 22.54 13.46 -28.08
C GLU A 102 22.02 13.71 -26.65
N ILE A 103 22.24 14.92 -26.13
CA ILE A 103 21.77 15.27 -24.78
C ILE A 103 20.23 15.26 -24.70
N TRP A 104 19.53 15.66 -25.76
CA TRP A 104 18.06 15.57 -25.81
C TRP A 104 17.56 14.13 -25.87
N GLU A 105 18.28 13.26 -26.59
CA GLU A 105 17.98 11.83 -26.65
C GLU A 105 18.21 11.16 -25.29
N ASP A 106 19.30 11.47 -24.59
CA ASP A 106 19.56 10.99 -23.24
C ASP A 106 18.52 11.51 -22.24
N LEU A 107 18.18 12.80 -22.32
CA LEU A 107 17.18 13.42 -21.45
C LEU A 107 15.80 12.76 -21.64
N LYS A 108 15.42 12.46 -22.90
CA LYS A 108 14.21 11.69 -23.21
C LYS A 108 14.19 10.35 -22.48
N ILE A 109 15.24 9.55 -22.62
CA ILE A 109 15.30 8.23 -21.99
C ILE A 109 15.25 8.35 -20.45
N ILE A 110 16.03 9.26 -19.87
CA ILE A 110 16.11 9.45 -18.43
C ILE A 110 14.78 9.93 -17.85
N SER A 111 14.13 10.92 -18.45
CA SER A 111 12.85 11.45 -17.93
C SER A 111 11.76 10.39 -17.90
N PHE A 112 11.60 9.60 -18.97
CA PHE A 112 10.61 8.52 -19.00
C PHE A 112 10.97 7.37 -18.05
N THR A 113 12.24 6.96 -18.02
CA THR A 113 12.71 5.93 -17.08
C THR A 113 12.44 6.36 -15.64
N ARG A 114 12.77 7.60 -15.28
CA ARG A 114 12.61 8.13 -13.92
C ARG A 114 11.17 8.10 -13.46
N SER A 115 10.23 8.55 -14.29
CA SER A 115 8.82 8.59 -13.92
C SER A 115 8.19 7.21 -13.84
N ILE A 116 8.57 6.28 -14.72
CA ILE A 116 8.10 4.89 -14.66
C ILE A 116 8.65 4.20 -13.41
N VAL A 117 9.96 4.28 -13.16
CA VAL A 117 10.58 3.68 -11.98
C VAL A 117 9.98 4.27 -10.72
N ALA A 118 9.78 5.59 -10.64
CA ALA A 118 9.18 6.24 -9.47
C ALA A 118 7.82 5.64 -9.09
N VAL A 119 6.95 5.35 -10.07
CA VAL A 119 5.65 4.70 -9.83
C VAL A 119 5.86 3.27 -9.31
N TYR A 120 6.66 2.46 -10.00
CA TYR A 120 6.89 1.06 -9.60
C TYR A 120 7.52 0.94 -8.21
N SER A 121 8.60 1.68 -7.95
CA SER A 121 9.31 1.63 -6.68
C SER A 121 8.45 2.15 -5.52
N THR A 122 7.61 3.15 -5.76
CA THR A 122 6.68 3.66 -4.74
C THR A 122 5.61 2.63 -4.40
N CYS A 123 4.98 2.01 -5.40
CA CYS A 123 4.01 0.94 -5.16
C CYS A 123 4.64 -0.25 -4.44
N MET A 124 5.84 -0.67 -4.86
CA MET A 124 6.60 -1.73 -4.21
C MET A 124 6.95 -1.39 -2.76
N LEU A 125 7.38 -0.15 -2.48
CA LEU A 125 7.69 0.33 -1.13
C LEU A 125 6.48 0.20 -0.21
N VAL A 126 5.30 0.68 -0.66
CA VAL A 126 4.07 0.62 0.12
C VAL A 126 3.67 -0.82 0.41
N VAL A 127 3.61 -1.67 -0.63
CA VAL A 127 3.19 -3.06 -0.47
C VAL A 127 4.18 -3.85 0.39
N LEU A 128 5.49 -3.67 0.18
CA LEU A 128 6.52 -4.37 0.95
C LEU A 128 6.47 -3.97 2.42
N LEU A 129 6.30 -2.68 2.73
CA LEU A 129 6.14 -2.22 4.12
C LEU A 129 4.85 -2.76 4.75
N ARG A 130 3.74 -2.82 4.01
CA ARG A 130 2.51 -3.47 4.50
C ARG A 130 2.77 -4.94 4.83
N VAL A 131 3.47 -5.68 3.99
CA VAL A 131 3.81 -7.08 4.28
C VAL A 131 4.72 -7.17 5.51
N GLN A 132 5.84 -6.44 5.51
CA GLN A 132 6.84 -6.50 6.57
C GLN A 132 6.24 -6.12 7.93
N LEU A 133 5.58 -4.98 8.03
CA LEU A 133 5.04 -4.51 9.29
C LEU A 133 3.90 -5.39 9.81
N ASN A 134 3.08 -5.98 8.94
CA ASN A 134 2.00 -6.87 9.40
C ASN A 134 2.49 -8.26 9.82
N ILE A 135 3.52 -8.79 9.18
CA ILE A 135 4.18 -10.02 9.64
C ILE A 135 4.81 -9.80 11.01
N ILE A 136 5.68 -8.81 11.15
CA ILE A 136 6.37 -8.57 12.43
C ILE A 136 5.41 -8.11 13.52
N GLY A 137 4.39 -7.31 13.18
CA GLY A 137 3.33 -6.90 14.10
C GLY A 137 2.52 -8.09 14.61
N GLY A 138 2.32 -9.13 13.80
CA GLY A 138 1.67 -10.38 14.21
C GLY A 138 2.50 -11.16 15.24
N TYR A 139 3.81 -11.31 15.00
CA TYR A 139 4.71 -11.93 15.98
C TYR A 139 4.79 -11.14 17.29
N ILE A 140 4.87 -9.80 17.22
CA ILE A 140 4.85 -8.94 18.42
C ILE A 140 3.54 -9.10 19.19
N TYR A 141 2.40 -9.24 18.51
CA TYR A 141 1.12 -9.50 19.15
C TYR A 141 1.11 -10.86 19.89
N LEU A 142 1.67 -11.91 19.28
CA LEU A 142 1.79 -13.22 19.91
C LEU A 142 2.72 -13.18 21.13
N ASP A 143 3.88 -12.52 21.02
CA ASP A 143 4.82 -12.35 22.14
C ASP A 143 4.15 -11.63 23.32
N ASN A 144 3.43 -10.54 23.05
CA ASN A 144 2.67 -9.80 24.07
C ASN A 144 1.58 -10.66 24.73
N ALA A 145 0.92 -11.54 23.97
CA ALA A 145 -0.08 -12.46 24.51
C ALA A 145 0.54 -13.62 25.31
N ALA A 146 1.73 -14.07 24.93
CA ALA A 146 2.43 -15.18 25.56
C ALA A 146 3.12 -14.77 26.88
N ILE A 147 3.63 -13.52 26.97
CA ILE A 147 4.14 -12.95 28.23
C ILE A 147 3.07 -13.02 29.34
N CYS A 148 1.79 -12.79 29.00
CA CYS A 148 0.68 -12.92 29.95
C CYS A 148 0.41 -14.36 30.43
N LYS A 149 0.98 -15.39 29.79
CA LYS A 149 0.64 -16.81 30.01
C LYS A 149 1.76 -17.66 30.66
N ASN A 150 2.83 -17.04 31.16
CA ASN A 150 4.01 -17.64 31.82
C ASN A 150 5.20 -17.97 30.89
N GLY A 151 5.85 -16.93 30.36
CA GLY A 151 7.29 -16.93 30.10
C GLY A 151 7.81 -17.91 29.05
N THR A 152 7.28 -17.87 27.83
CA THR A 152 7.92 -18.49 26.65
C THR A 152 8.97 -17.56 26.04
N THR A 153 9.94 -18.15 25.33
CA THR A 153 10.92 -17.43 24.51
C THR A 153 10.22 -16.50 23.52
N LEU A 154 10.67 -15.25 23.44
CA LEU A 154 10.16 -14.27 22.48
C LEU A 154 10.49 -14.71 21.05
N LEU A 155 9.49 -14.72 20.18
CA LEU A 155 9.63 -15.07 18.76
C LEU A 155 10.29 -13.93 17.97
N ALA A 156 10.00 -12.68 18.32
CA ALA A 156 10.51 -11.50 17.63
C ALA A 156 11.14 -10.49 18.63
N PRO A 157 12.32 -10.80 19.20
CA PRO A 157 13.06 -9.84 20.01
C PRO A 157 13.50 -8.62 19.17
N PRO A 158 13.86 -7.49 19.81
CA PRO A 158 14.21 -6.25 19.10
C PRO A 158 15.31 -6.40 18.04
N GLU A 159 16.30 -7.28 18.27
CA GLU A 159 17.36 -7.51 17.28
C GLU A 159 16.80 -8.13 15.99
N VAL A 160 15.90 -9.11 16.11
CA VAL A 160 15.25 -9.77 14.97
C VAL A 160 14.33 -8.79 14.25
N GLN A 161 13.58 -7.95 14.98
CA GLN A 161 12.74 -6.92 14.38
C GLN A 161 13.58 -5.96 13.53
N GLN A 162 14.70 -5.47 14.05
CA GLN A 162 15.57 -4.54 13.34
C GLN A 162 16.21 -5.19 12.10
N GLN A 163 16.72 -6.41 12.24
CA GLN A 163 17.33 -7.13 11.12
C GLN A 163 16.32 -7.49 10.02
N TYR A 164 15.09 -7.84 10.40
CA TYR A 164 14.04 -8.10 9.43
C TYR A 164 13.65 -6.83 8.67
N LEU A 165 13.40 -5.73 9.39
CA LEU A 165 13.00 -4.45 8.80
C LEU A 165 14.11 -3.80 7.96
N SER A 166 15.39 -4.05 8.27
CA SER A 166 16.51 -3.54 7.45
C SER A 166 16.53 -4.12 6.03
N SER A 167 15.83 -5.23 5.77
CA SER A 167 15.68 -5.80 4.43
C SER A 167 15.08 -4.82 3.41
N ILE A 168 14.36 -3.78 3.87
CA ILE A 168 13.86 -2.70 3.00
C ILE A 168 14.99 -1.96 2.26
N GLN A 169 16.21 -1.99 2.79
CA GLN A 169 17.38 -1.37 2.18
C GLN A 169 17.70 -1.97 0.81
N HIS A 170 17.36 -3.24 0.56
CA HIS A 170 17.55 -3.84 -0.77
C HIS A 170 16.68 -3.17 -1.84
N LEU A 171 15.41 -2.85 -1.51
CA LEU A 171 14.53 -2.12 -2.42
C LEU A 171 15.04 -0.70 -2.70
N LEU A 172 15.67 -0.05 -1.72
CA LEU A 172 16.22 1.30 -1.86
C LEU A 172 17.65 1.34 -2.42
N GLY A 173 18.32 0.19 -2.53
CA GLY A 173 19.69 0.03 -2.99
C GLY A 173 19.78 -0.75 -4.30
N ASP A 174 20.41 -1.92 -4.27
CA ASP A 174 20.70 -2.74 -5.46
C ASP A 174 19.43 -3.09 -6.27
N GLY A 175 18.32 -3.39 -5.59
CA GLY A 175 17.05 -3.69 -6.24
C GLY A 175 16.49 -2.51 -7.03
N LEU A 176 16.69 -1.27 -6.53
CA LEU A 176 16.33 -0.06 -7.28
C LEU A 176 17.18 0.09 -8.53
N THR A 177 18.49 -0.14 -8.42
CA THR A 177 19.43 -0.04 -9.55
C THR A 177 19.13 -1.08 -10.63
N GLU A 178 18.79 -2.30 -10.23
CA GLU A 178 18.35 -3.35 -11.15
C GLU A 178 17.04 -2.95 -11.85
N LEU A 179 16.04 -2.47 -11.10
CA LEU A 179 14.77 -1.98 -11.65
C LEU A 179 14.99 -0.83 -12.65
N ILE A 180 15.84 0.14 -12.31
CA ILE A 180 16.22 1.25 -13.20
C ILE A 180 16.82 0.69 -14.49
N THR A 181 17.72 -0.28 -14.40
CA THR A 181 18.41 -0.86 -15.56
C THR A 181 17.41 -1.54 -16.50
N VAL A 182 16.52 -2.38 -15.96
CA VAL A 182 15.50 -3.08 -16.74
C VAL A 182 14.53 -2.10 -17.41
N VAL A 183 14.03 -1.11 -16.66
CA VAL A 183 13.11 -0.11 -17.21
C VAL A 183 13.80 0.76 -18.25
N LYS A 184 15.06 1.17 -18.03
CA LYS A 184 15.82 1.96 -18.99
C LYS A 184 15.98 1.23 -20.32
N GLN A 185 16.32 -0.07 -20.28
CA GLN A 185 16.41 -0.90 -21.48
C GLN A 185 15.07 -1.02 -22.20
N ALA A 186 13.96 -1.20 -21.46
CA ALA A 186 12.63 -1.25 -22.05
C ALA A 186 12.24 0.08 -22.72
N VAL A 187 12.49 1.20 -22.06
CA VAL A 187 12.24 2.55 -22.60
C VAL A 187 13.06 2.77 -23.86
N GLN A 188 14.37 2.44 -23.85
CA GLN A 188 15.23 2.53 -25.03
C GLN A 188 14.71 1.69 -26.20
N LYS A 189 14.28 0.45 -25.93
CA LYS A 189 13.71 -0.43 -26.96
C LYS A 189 12.43 0.13 -27.57
N VAL A 190 11.54 0.70 -26.75
CA VAL A 190 10.28 1.29 -27.23
C VAL A 190 10.54 2.53 -28.08
N PHE A 191 11.38 3.46 -27.60
CA PHE A 191 11.69 4.69 -28.35
C PHE A 191 12.56 4.46 -29.58
N GLY A 192 13.38 3.40 -29.60
CA GLY A 192 14.15 2.99 -30.76
C GLY A 192 13.33 2.21 -31.80
N SER A 193 12.09 1.82 -31.49
CA SER A 193 11.24 1.07 -32.42
C SER A 193 10.71 1.97 -33.55
N PRO A 194 10.84 1.56 -34.82
CA PRO A 194 10.27 2.32 -35.95
C PRO A 194 8.75 2.42 -35.83
N ASP A 195 8.08 1.36 -35.35
CA ASP A 195 6.63 1.29 -35.20
C ASP A 195 6.12 2.39 -34.26
N PHE A 196 6.81 2.61 -33.13
CA PHE A 196 6.47 3.66 -32.18
C PHE A 196 6.54 5.04 -32.83
N SER A 197 7.63 5.30 -33.56
CA SER A 197 7.84 6.58 -34.25
C SER A 197 6.76 6.84 -35.31
N THR A 198 6.39 5.82 -36.08
CA THR A 198 5.32 5.89 -37.08
C THR A 198 3.97 6.20 -36.42
N VAL A 199 3.59 5.43 -35.40
CA VAL A 199 2.31 5.61 -34.69
C VAL A 199 2.23 7.01 -34.05
N LEU A 200 3.29 7.43 -33.35
CA LEU A 200 3.35 8.74 -32.71
C LEU A 200 3.18 9.87 -33.73
N SER A 201 3.87 9.77 -34.87
CA SER A 201 3.79 10.75 -35.95
C SER A 201 2.37 10.84 -36.52
N THR A 202 1.73 9.70 -36.80
CA THR A 202 0.35 9.66 -37.31
C THR A 202 -0.64 10.27 -36.32
N CYS A 203 -0.52 9.95 -35.02
CA CYS A 203 -1.38 10.50 -33.97
C CYS A 203 -1.24 12.01 -33.84
N LEU A 204 0.00 12.52 -33.81
CA LEU A 204 0.26 13.95 -33.70
C LEU A 204 -0.23 14.72 -34.92
N ASN A 205 0.07 14.22 -36.13
CA ASN A 205 -0.40 14.86 -37.36
C ASN A 205 -1.93 14.94 -37.38
N ARG A 206 -2.63 13.84 -37.06
CA ARG A 206 -4.10 13.85 -36.96
C ARG A 206 -4.62 14.81 -35.89
N GLY A 207 -4.00 14.84 -34.72
CA GLY A 207 -4.38 15.73 -33.62
C GLY A 207 -4.24 17.20 -33.98
N PHE A 208 -3.12 17.59 -34.60
CA PHE A 208 -2.90 18.95 -35.07
C PHE A 208 -3.82 19.33 -36.23
N SER A 209 -4.04 18.44 -37.21
CA SER A 209 -5.02 18.68 -38.28
C SER A 209 -6.41 18.95 -37.69
N ARG A 210 -6.87 18.13 -36.75
CA ARG A 210 -8.18 18.33 -36.11
C ARG A 210 -8.24 19.65 -35.34
N LEU A 211 -7.17 20.02 -34.63
CA LEU A 211 -7.09 21.30 -33.92
C LEU A 211 -7.18 22.47 -34.91
N LEU A 212 -6.44 22.40 -36.01
CA LEU A 212 -6.46 23.41 -37.07
C LEU A 212 -7.81 23.50 -37.76
N ASP A 213 -8.46 22.38 -38.04
CA ASP A 213 -9.82 22.35 -38.62
C ASP A 213 -10.83 23.03 -37.68
N ASN A 214 -10.77 22.73 -36.38
CA ASN A 214 -11.61 23.36 -35.37
C ASN A 214 -11.31 24.86 -35.22
N MET A 215 -10.05 25.27 -35.36
CA MET A 215 -9.67 26.69 -35.33
C MET A 215 -10.09 27.41 -36.62
N ALA A 216 -10.01 26.76 -37.78
CA ALA A 216 -10.34 27.32 -39.08
C ALA A 216 -11.82 27.72 -39.19
N GLU A 217 -12.72 27.08 -38.42
CA GLU A 217 -14.12 27.51 -38.30
C GLU A 217 -14.25 28.97 -37.80
N PHE A 218 -13.31 29.44 -36.97
CA PHE A 218 -13.29 30.80 -36.44
C PHE A 218 -12.59 31.81 -37.36
N PHE A 219 -11.90 31.34 -38.40
CA PHE A 219 -11.12 32.17 -39.34
C PHE A 219 -11.71 32.19 -40.76
N ARG A 220 -12.94 31.70 -40.98
CA ARG A 220 -13.61 31.83 -42.29
C ARG A 220 -13.62 33.31 -42.71
N PRO A 221 -12.90 33.69 -43.77
CA PRO A 221 -12.94 35.05 -44.28
C PRO A 221 -14.30 35.28 -44.93
N THR A 222 -14.92 36.44 -44.68
CA THR A 222 -15.87 37.01 -45.63
C THR A 222 -15.15 37.16 -46.97
N GLU A 223 -15.75 36.71 -48.07
CA GLU A 223 -15.16 36.63 -49.41
C GLU A 223 -14.50 37.94 -49.88
N GLN A 224 -13.23 38.21 -49.54
CA GLN A 224 -12.48 39.26 -50.25
C GLN A 224 -10.95 39.26 -50.20
N ASP A 225 -10.26 38.34 -49.50
CA ASP A 225 -8.79 38.33 -49.49
C ASP A 225 -8.22 36.98 -49.94
N LEU A 226 -8.27 36.73 -51.25
CA LEU A 226 -7.55 35.64 -51.93
C LEU A 226 -6.49 36.22 -52.85
N CYS A 227 -5.43 36.79 -52.29
CA CYS A 227 -4.18 37.01 -53.00
C CYS A 227 -2.99 37.04 -52.01
N GLN A 228 -2.05 36.12 -52.24
CA GLN A 228 -0.67 36.06 -51.73
C GLN A 228 -0.43 35.49 -50.32
N SER A 229 0.11 34.27 -50.32
CA SER A 229 1.38 33.87 -49.71
C SER A 229 1.26 32.38 -49.39
N GLY A 230 1.97 31.47 -50.04
CA GLY A 230 3.43 31.44 -50.05
C GLY A 230 3.89 30.52 -48.91
N SER A 231 3.91 29.21 -49.19
CA SER A 231 4.73 28.19 -48.52
C SER A 231 4.86 28.28 -47.00
N VAL A 232 3.90 27.71 -46.26
CA VAL A 232 4.14 27.34 -44.86
C VAL A 232 5.05 26.12 -44.87
N ASN A 233 6.36 26.37 -44.82
CA ASN A 233 7.37 25.33 -44.70
C ASN A 233 7.11 24.52 -43.43
N SER A 234 6.73 23.26 -43.65
CA SER A 234 6.65 22.15 -42.71
C SER A 234 7.95 22.03 -41.91
N LEU A 235 7.98 22.61 -40.71
CA LEU A 235 9.14 22.57 -39.82
C LEU A 235 9.00 21.46 -38.76
N CYS A 236 9.83 20.44 -38.95
CA CYS A 236 10.38 19.48 -37.98
C CYS A 236 9.46 18.36 -37.44
N SER A 237 9.67 17.20 -38.06
CA SER A 237 9.31 15.84 -37.68
C SER A 237 9.66 15.50 -36.22
N VAL A 238 8.65 15.04 -35.47
CA VAL A 238 8.65 14.23 -34.22
C VAL A 238 9.39 14.76 -32.97
N SER A 239 10.49 15.49 -33.14
CA SER A 239 11.36 16.00 -32.08
C SER A 239 10.76 17.19 -31.31
N LEU A 240 10.03 18.08 -31.98
CA LEU A 240 9.37 19.26 -31.38
C LEU A 240 8.24 18.92 -30.38
N PRO A 241 7.33 17.98 -30.67
CA PRO A 241 6.30 17.55 -29.74
C PRO A 241 6.86 16.90 -28.48
N LEU A 242 7.89 16.04 -28.63
CA LEU A 242 8.45 15.29 -27.51
C LEU A 242 9.31 16.17 -26.59
N ALA A 243 10.02 17.17 -27.14
CA ALA A 243 10.75 18.15 -26.36
C ALA A 243 9.87 18.95 -25.37
N LYS A 244 8.57 19.11 -25.67
CA LYS A 244 7.59 19.72 -24.76
C LYS A 244 7.02 18.74 -23.72
N ILE A 245 6.97 17.45 -24.03
CA ILE A 245 6.47 16.40 -23.13
C ILE A 245 7.52 16.06 -22.07
N ILE A 246 8.80 16.05 -22.45
CA ILE A 246 9.92 15.68 -21.58
C ILE A 246 9.88 16.43 -20.24
N PRO A 247 9.79 17.78 -20.18
CA PRO A 247 9.71 18.51 -18.91
C PRO A 247 8.52 18.11 -18.03
N ILE A 248 7.35 17.82 -18.63
CA ILE A 248 6.13 17.43 -17.92
C ILE A 248 6.32 16.06 -17.26
N ILE A 249 6.84 15.10 -18.03
CA ILE A 249 7.16 13.76 -17.53
C ILE A 249 8.22 13.86 -16.45
N ASN A 250 9.27 14.66 -16.67
CA ASN A 250 10.38 14.81 -15.74
C ASN A 250 9.96 15.37 -14.38
N GLY A 251 8.93 16.21 -14.35
CA GLY A 251 8.35 16.79 -13.12
C GLY A 251 7.47 15.82 -12.32
N GLN A 252 7.05 14.68 -12.88
CA GLN A 252 6.14 13.75 -12.18
C GLN A 252 6.74 13.17 -10.91
N ILE A 253 8.07 13.03 -10.82
CA ILE A 253 8.74 12.53 -9.61
C ILE A 253 8.40 13.34 -8.36
N HIS A 254 8.20 14.66 -8.50
CA HIS A 254 7.85 15.53 -7.37
C HIS A 254 6.42 15.33 -6.88
N SER A 255 5.54 14.76 -7.70
CA SER A 255 4.18 14.38 -7.30
C SER A 255 4.14 12.94 -6.78
N VAL A 256 4.80 12.01 -7.48
CA VAL A 256 4.80 10.57 -7.15
C VAL A 256 5.56 10.30 -5.85
N CYS A 257 6.71 10.93 -5.64
CA CYS A 257 7.57 10.76 -4.46
C CYS A 257 7.61 12.04 -3.61
N SER A 258 6.46 12.70 -3.43
CA SER A 258 6.36 13.93 -2.63
C SER A 258 6.53 13.65 -1.13
N GLU A 259 7.17 14.58 -0.41
CA GLU A 259 7.30 14.54 1.05
C GLU A 259 5.98 14.90 1.75
N THR A 260 5.21 15.82 1.17
CA THR A 260 3.81 16.01 1.54
C THR A 260 3.02 14.87 0.89
N PRO A 261 2.09 14.21 1.59
CA PRO A 261 1.37 13.09 1.01
C PRO A 261 0.58 13.59 -0.20
N SER A 262 1.07 13.30 -1.39
CA SER A 262 0.37 13.61 -2.63
C SER A 262 -0.89 12.75 -2.72
N HIS A 263 -1.84 13.17 -3.55
CA HIS A 263 -3.05 12.36 -3.80
C HIS A 263 -2.67 10.92 -4.17
N PHE A 264 -1.64 10.71 -4.98
CA PHE A 264 -1.15 9.37 -5.34
C PHE A 264 -0.76 8.52 -4.12
N ILE A 265 0.06 9.06 -3.20
CA ILE A 265 0.48 8.33 -2.00
C ILE A 265 -0.70 8.11 -1.06
N GLN A 266 -1.56 9.12 -0.88
CA GLN A 266 -2.74 9.00 -0.04
C GLN A 266 -3.69 7.92 -0.56
N ASP A 267 -3.94 7.90 -1.86
CA ASP A 267 -4.79 6.92 -2.53
C ASP A 267 -4.24 5.51 -2.34
N LEU A 268 -2.92 5.32 -2.48
CA LEU A 268 -2.27 4.03 -2.20
C LEU A 268 -2.41 3.63 -0.73
N LEU A 269 -2.17 4.54 0.21
CA LEU A 269 -2.21 4.25 1.64
C LEU A 269 -3.63 3.99 2.17
N MET A 270 -4.64 4.61 1.56
CA MET A 270 -6.05 4.52 1.97
C MET A 270 -6.86 3.51 1.15
N MET A 271 -6.22 2.80 0.22
CA MET A 271 -6.86 1.80 -0.63
C MET A 271 -7.44 0.66 0.22
N GLU A 272 -8.75 0.39 0.07
CA GLU A 272 -9.47 -0.64 0.82
C GLU A 272 -8.88 -2.03 0.58
N GLN A 273 -8.58 -2.36 -0.68
CA GLN A 273 -7.96 -3.64 -1.06
C GLN A 273 -6.59 -3.84 -0.38
N MET A 274 -5.84 -2.76 -0.18
CA MET A 274 -4.57 -2.82 0.53
C MET A 274 -4.77 -3.03 2.03
N LYS A 275 -5.79 -2.40 2.62
CA LYS A 275 -6.15 -2.61 4.03
C LYS A 275 -6.62 -4.05 4.28
N ASP A 276 -7.44 -4.60 3.40
CA ASP A 276 -7.92 -5.98 3.50
C ASP A 276 -6.78 -6.98 3.35
N PHE A 277 -5.89 -6.76 2.37
CA PHE A 277 -4.68 -7.55 2.22
C PHE A 277 -3.81 -7.51 3.49
N ALA A 278 -3.59 -6.31 4.04
CA ALA A 278 -2.83 -6.13 5.28
C ALA A 278 -3.49 -6.85 6.46
N ALA A 279 -4.82 -6.82 6.57
CA ALA A 279 -5.58 -7.52 7.60
C ALA A 279 -5.41 -9.04 7.51
N ASN A 280 -5.49 -9.60 6.29
CA ASN A 280 -5.28 -11.03 6.05
C ASN A 280 -3.86 -11.47 6.42
N VAL A 281 -2.84 -10.70 6.04
CA VAL A 281 -1.45 -10.97 6.46
C VAL A 281 -1.34 -10.91 7.97
N TYR A 282 -1.83 -9.84 8.60
CA TYR A 282 -1.74 -9.67 10.04
C TYR A 282 -2.46 -10.80 10.80
N GLU A 283 -3.64 -11.22 10.36
CA GLU A 283 -4.39 -12.31 10.96
C GLU A 283 -3.66 -13.65 10.85
N ALA A 284 -3.07 -13.93 9.69
CA ALA A 284 -2.31 -15.16 9.46
C ALA A 284 -1.12 -15.29 10.42
N PHE A 285 -0.41 -14.19 10.68
CA PHE A 285 0.78 -14.17 11.55
C PHE A 285 0.47 -13.82 13.02
N SER A 286 -0.78 -13.50 13.38
CA SER A 286 -1.22 -13.24 14.77
C SER A 286 -2.11 -14.34 15.35
N SER A 287 -2.35 -15.41 14.59
CA SER A 287 -3.15 -16.56 15.01
C SER A 287 -2.28 -17.67 15.59
N SER A 288 -2.64 -18.16 16.78
CA SER A 288 -1.84 -19.14 17.54
C SER A 288 -1.72 -20.53 16.91
N GLN A 289 -2.41 -20.81 15.80
CA GLN A 289 -2.36 -22.11 15.11
C GLN A 289 -0.98 -22.44 14.50
N GLN A 290 -0.08 -21.46 14.38
CA GLN A 290 1.30 -21.70 13.94
C GLN A 290 2.25 -22.21 15.04
N LEU A 291 1.82 -22.23 16.32
CA LEU A 291 2.66 -22.72 17.44
C LEU A 291 2.58 -24.25 17.64
N GLU A 292 1.75 -24.96 16.88
CA GLU A 292 1.51 -26.41 17.02
C GLU A 292 2.05 -27.28 15.85
N LYS A 293 2.81 -26.70 14.93
CA LYS A 293 3.51 -27.44 13.85
C LYS A 293 5.01 -27.21 13.94
#